data_AF-A0A655JGS6-F1
#
_entry.id   AF-A0A655JGS6-F1
#
_cell.length_a   1.000
_cell.length_b   1.000
_cell.length_c   1.000
_cell.angle_alpha   90.00
_cell.angle_beta   90.00
_cell.angle_gamma   90.00
#
_symmetry.space_group_name_H-M   'P 1'
#
loop_
_entity.id
_entity.type
_entity.pdbx_description
1 polymer ?
#
loop_
_entity_poly.entity_id
_entity_poly.type
_entity_poly.pdbx_seq_one_letter_code
_entity_poly.pdbx_strand_id
1 'polypeptide(L)'
;MLAELPAGAGVDASRASATLIWRRPRWARRLQPAPIADLLTEGHALGLVGRGAISTPARALLDEALEPATAPAAAVGVMARALPKPIDHFLVQADLTVVVPGPLQRELADDLTTVATVESAGTAMVYRVSEQSIRHALDVGKSRDWLQEFFANRSKTPVPQGLTYLIDDVARRHGQLRIGMAASFVRCEDPTLLAQVVAAPEADGLALRALAPTVAVSPAPISEVLVTLRGAGFAPAAEDSTGAVVDVRTRGARVPTPQRRRPYRPPPRPNSEALKAVVAVLREVTAAPFANVRVDPAVTMSLLQRAAKDQATLVISYLDAAGVATQRVVAPITLRGGQLVAFDSSSGRLRDFAIHRITSVVSAHDR
;
A
#
# COMPACT_ATOMS: atom_id res chain seq x y z
N MET A 1 25.02 18.12 -32.77
CA MET A 1 24.92 17.27 -33.97
C MET A 1 23.76 17.68 -34.88
N LEU A 2 22.48 17.46 -34.52
CA LEU A 2 21.36 17.79 -35.43
C LEU A 2 21.24 19.29 -35.76
N ALA A 3 21.51 20.17 -34.79
CA ALA A 3 21.51 21.61 -34.99
C ALA A 3 22.62 22.10 -35.95
N GLU A 4 23.70 21.32 -36.09
CA GLU A 4 24.84 21.64 -36.98
C GLU A 4 24.55 21.25 -38.44
N LEU A 5 23.49 20.48 -38.69
CA LEU A 5 23.08 20.12 -40.05
C LEU A 5 22.35 21.30 -40.73
N PRO A 6 22.41 21.42 -42.08
CA PRO A 6 21.59 22.37 -42.81
C PRO A 6 20.11 22.28 -42.46
N ALA A 7 19.36 23.38 -42.64
CA ALA A 7 17.92 23.37 -42.37
C ALA A 7 17.21 22.31 -43.22
N GLY A 8 16.36 21.49 -42.59
CA GLY A 8 15.65 20.39 -43.25
C GLY A 8 16.47 19.11 -43.49
N ALA A 9 17.78 19.11 -43.20
CA ALA A 9 18.59 17.91 -43.28
C ALA A 9 18.36 17.01 -42.05
N GLY A 10 18.10 15.73 -42.31
CA GLY A 10 17.86 14.71 -41.29
C GLY A 10 18.87 13.58 -41.32
N VAL A 11 18.88 12.78 -40.26
CA VAL A 11 19.73 11.61 -40.10
C VAL A 11 18.93 10.46 -39.50
N ASP A 12 19.26 9.22 -39.88
CA ASP A 12 18.70 8.02 -39.26
C ASP A 12 19.42 7.67 -37.95
N ALA A 13 18.84 6.76 -37.17
CA ALA A 13 19.39 6.38 -35.87
C ALA A 13 20.78 5.72 -35.97
N SER A 14 21.05 4.97 -37.04
CA SER A 14 22.32 4.26 -37.23
C SER A 14 23.47 5.23 -37.53
N ARG A 15 23.28 6.19 -38.43
CA ARG A 15 24.28 7.22 -38.74
C ARG A 15 24.43 8.21 -37.59
N ALA A 16 23.34 8.56 -36.90
CA ALA A 16 23.39 9.38 -35.69
C ALA A 16 24.22 8.69 -34.60
N SER A 17 23.97 7.40 -34.34
CA SER A 17 24.74 6.59 -33.40
C SER A 17 26.22 6.54 -33.77
N ALA A 18 26.56 6.18 -35.01
CA ALA A 18 27.95 6.13 -35.48
C ALA A 18 28.67 7.47 -35.28
N THR A 19 28.01 8.58 -35.63
CA THR A 19 28.57 9.94 -35.49
C THR A 19 28.76 10.33 -34.03
N LEU A 20 27.78 10.04 -33.16
CA LEU A 20 27.87 10.36 -31.73
C LEU A 20 28.92 9.51 -31.02
N ILE A 21 29.05 8.22 -31.38
CA ILE A 21 30.13 7.34 -30.87
C ILE A 21 31.49 7.88 -31.28
N TRP A 22 31.66 8.30 -32.55
CA TRP A 22 32.90 8.90 -33.03
C TRP A 22 33.26 10.18 -32.26
N ARG A 23 32.28 11.06 -32.01
CA ARG A 23 32.49 12.32 -31.25
C ARG A 23 32.69 12.10 -29.75
N ARG A 24 32.16 11.01 -29.18
CA ARG A 24 32.21 10.68 -27.74
C ARG A 24 32.49 9.19 -27.52
N PRO A 25 33.72 8.69 -27.81
CA PRO A 25 34.03 7.26 -27.75
C PRO A 25 33.81 6.62 -26.37
N ARG A 26 34.04 7.39 -25.29
CA ARG A 26 33.81 6.91 -23.90
C ARG A 26 32.35 6.56 -23.61
N TRP A 27 31.41 7.07 -24.41
CA TRP A 27 29.97 6.82 -24.26
C TRP A 27 29.45 5.78 -25.25
N ALA A 28 30.32 5.05 -25.95
CA ALA A 28 29.94 4.15 -27.03
C ALA A 28 28.79 3.18 -26.65
N ARG A 29 28.85 2.60 -25.45
CA ARG A 29 27.81 1.68 -24.95
C ARG A 29 26.43 2.32 -24.82
N ARG A 30 26.35 3.62 -24.51
CA ARG A 30 25.08 4.36 -24.33
C ARG A 30 24.54 4.93 -25.63
N LEU A 31 25.41 5.20 -26.60
CA LEU A 31 25.08 5.84 -27.87
C LEU A 31 24.84 4.82 -29.00
N GLN A 32 24.44 3.59 -28.64
CA GLN A 32 24.12 2.53 -29.61
C GLN A 32 22.86 2.88 -30.42
N PRO A 33 22.64 2.25 -31.59
CA PRO A 33 21.52 2.61 -32.48
C PRO A 33 20.15 2.58 -31.82
N ALA A 34 19.86 1.59 -30.97
CA ALA A 34 18.56 1.46 -30.31
C ALA A 34 18.28 2.63 -29.33
N PRO A 35 19.13 2.94 -28.34
CA PRO A 35 18.94 4.13 -27.49
C PRO A 35 18.81 5.44 -28.27
N ILE A 36 19.54 5.60 -29.38
CA ILE A 36 19.42 6.80 -30.22
C ILE A 36 18.07 6.83 -30.95
N ALA A 37 17.57 5.68 -31.42
CA ALA A 37 16.25 5.59 -32.01
C ALA A 37 15.15 5.96 -31.01
N ASP A 38 15.28 5.52 -29.75
CA ASP A 38 14.35 5.88 -28.67
C ASP A 38 14.37 7.39 -28.41
N LEU A 39 15.55 8.01 -28.32
CA LEU A 39 15.69 9.47 -28.15
C LEU A 39 15.12 10.26 -29.33
N LEU A 40 15.29 9.76 -30.57
CA LEU A 40 14.68 10.37 -31.74
C LEU A 40 13.15 10.23 -31.73
N THR A 41 12.64 9.11 -31.22
CA THR A 41 11.20 8.86 -31.05
C THR A 41 10.61 9.79 -29.99
N GLU A 42 11.25 9.94 -28.83
CA GLU A 42 10.85 10.88 -27.80
C GLU A 42 10.92 12.33 -28.30
N GLY A 43 12.02 12.69 -28.97
CA GLY A 43 12.17 13.99 -29.61
C GLY A 43 11.11 14.26 -30.67
N HIS A 44 10.65 13.23 -31.36
CA HIS A 44 9.53 13.32 -32.30
C HIS A 44 8.20 13.57 -31.60
N ALA A 45 7.92 12.82 -30.52
CA ALA A 45 6.70 13.00 -29.73
C ALA A 45 6.60 14.41 -29.11
N LEU A 46 7.74 15.00 -28.74
CA LEU A 46 7.83 16.37 -28.22
C LEU A 46 7.85 17.46 -29.32
N GLY A 47 7.88 17.10 -30.61
CA GLY A 47 7.96 18.05 -31.71
C GLY A 47 9.34 18.71 -31.91
N LEU A 48 10.39 18.19 -31.26
CA LEU A 48 11.76 18.67 -31.41
C LEU A 48 12.41 18.17 -32.71
N VAL A 49 11.98 17.00 -33.19
CA VAL A 49 12.52 16.34 -34.39
C VAL A 49 11.36 15.86 -35.27
N GLY A 50 11.50 15.99 -36.59
CA GLY A 50 10.54 15.47 -37.57
C GLY A 50 11.27 14.80 -38.73
N ARG A 51 10.92 13.55 -39.05
CA ARG A 51 11.54 12.77 -40.14
C ARG A 51 13.09 12.77 -40.08
N GLY A 52 13.65 12.69 -38.86
CA GLY A 52 15.10 12.68 -38.62
C GLY A 52 15.79 14.04 -38.63
N ALA A 53 15.07 15.14 -38.91
CA ALA A 53 15.59 16.51 -38.89
C ALA A 53 15.14 17.28 -37.64
N ILE A 54 15.99 18.15 -37.11
CA ILE A 54 15.59 19.06 -36.02
C ILE A 54 14.54 20.07 -36.51
N SER A 55 13.50 20.31 -35.72
CA SER A 55 12.44 21.25 -36.05
C SER A 55 12.94 22.70 -36.00
N THR A 56 12.36 23.59 -36.81
CA THR A 56 12.75 25.01 -36.84
C THR A 56 12.62 25.68 -35.46
N PRO A 57 11.55 25.44 -34.67
CA PRO A 57 11.46 25.97 -33.30
C PRO A 57 12.55 25.39 -32.37
N ALA A 58 12.86 24.10 -32.47
CA ALA A 58 13.91 23.48 -31.67
C ALA A 58 15.31 24.02 -32.03
N ARG A 59 15.55 24.36 -33.31
CA ARG A 59 16.78 25.02 -33.74
C ARG A 59 16.90 26.43 -33.15
N ALA A 60 15.81 27.20 -33.13
CA ALA A 60 15.79 28.52 -32.50
C ALA A 60 16.01 28.45 -30.98
N LEU A 61 15.55 27.38 -30.33
CA LEU A 61 15.79 27.15 -28.90
C LEU A 61 17.26 26.82 -28.59
N LEU A 62 17.98 26.19 -29.53
CA LEU A 62 19.38 25.80 -29.40
C LEU A 62 20.34 26.84 -30.02
N ASP A 63 19.85 28.00 -30.42
CA ASP A 63 20.70 29.04 -31.00
C ASP A 63 21.56 29.69 -29.91
N GLU A 64 22.85 29.34 -29.91
CA GLU A 64 23.84 29.83 -28.95
C GLU A 64 24.10 31.35 -29.07
N ALA A 65 23.65 31.99 -30.16
CA ALA A 65 23.71 33.44 -30.32
C ALA A 65 22.63 34.19 -29.53
N LEU A 66 21.59 33.48 -29.07
CA LEU A 66 20.54 34.05 -28.23
C LEU A 66 20.90 33.90 -26.74
N GLU A 67 20.64 34.94 -25.96
CA GLU A 67 20.68 34.86 -24.51
C GLU A 67 19.74 33.73 -24.02
N PRO A 68 20.16 32.89 -23.06
CA PRO A 68 19.34 31.76 -22.60
C PRO A 68 17.93 32.16 -22.12
N ALA A 69 17.77 33.38 -21.63
CA ALA A 69 16.48 33.93 -21.21
C ALA A 69 15.54 34.28 -22.37
N THR A 70 16.07 34.57 -23.56
CA THR A 70 15.28 35.00 -24.74
C THR A 70 15.03 33.88 -25.75
N ALA A 71 15.86 32.82 -25.72
CA ALA A 71 15.70 31.64 -26.59
C ALA A 71 14.28 31.00 -26.55
N PRO A 72 13.60 30.88 -25.38
CA PRO A 72 12.23 30.36 -25.35
C PRO A 72 11.23 31.24 -26.10
N ALA A 73 11.31 32.56 -25.94
CA ALA A 73 10.41 33.49 -26.62
C ALA A 73 10.61 33.47 -28.14
N ALA A 74 11.86 33.39 -28.59
CA ALA A 74 12.19 33.25 -30.02
C ALA A 74 11.64 31.94 -30.60
N ALA A 75 11.81 30.82 -29.89
CA ALA A 75 11.26 29.52 -30.29
C ALA A 75 9.73 29.54 -30.39
N VAL A 76 9.04 30.17 -29.43
CA VAL A 76 7.58 30.37 -29.45
C VAL A 76 7.17 31.22 -30.67
N GLY A 77 7.87 32.30 -30.97
CA GLY A 77 7.58 33.13 -32.15
C GLY A 77 7.78 32.40 -33.49
N VAL A 78 8.78 31.52 -33.58
CA VAL A 78 8.97 30.64 -34.74
C VAL A 78 7.85 29.60 -34.83
N MET A 79 7.48 28.97 -33.71
CA MET A 79 6.38 28.01 -33.64
C MET A 79 5.05 28.64 -34.08
N ALA A 80 4.74 29.83 -33.57
CA ALA A 80 3.50 30.55 -33.90
C ALA A 80 3.37 30.88 -35.40
N ARG A 81 4.49 31.06 -36.11
CA ARG A 81 4.48 31.27 -37.58
C ARG A 81 4.26 29.98 -38.37
N ALA A 82 4.57 28.82 -37.79
CA ALA A 82 4.41 27.52 -38.44
C ALA A 82 3.03 26.90 -38.20
N LEU A 83 2.33 27.33 -37.15
CA LEU A 83 1.01 26.81 -36.78
C LEU A 83 -0.13 27.67 -37.37
N PRO A 84 -1.30 27.07 -37.68
CA PRO A 84 -2.49 27.84 -38.01
C PRO A 84 -2.88 28.77 -36.85
N LYS A 85 -3.47 29.93 -37.18
CA LYS A 85 -3.99 30.85 -36.16
C LYS A 85 -5.11 30.16 -35.38
N PRO A 86 -5.04 30.13 -34.03
CA PRO A 86 -6.11 29.58 -33.23
C PRO A 86 -7.41 30.37 -33.41
N ILE A 87 -8.53 29.68 -33.40
CA ILE A 87 -9.86 30.27 -33.50
C ILE A 87 -10.54 30.32 -32.13
N ASP A 88 -11.46 31.26 -31.98
CA ASP A 88 -12.18 31.61 -30.75
C ASP A 88 -13.67 31.23 -30.79
N HIS A 89 -14.05 30.39 -31.74
CA HIS A 89 -15.45 30.04 -32.00
C HIS A 89 -15.60 28.60 -32.49
N PHE A 90 -16.83 28.10 -32.40
CA PHE A 90 -17.26 26.82 -32.94
C PHE A 90 -18.66 26.94 -33.57
N LEU A 91 -19.17 25.87 -34.15
CA LEU A 91 -20.49 25.81 -34.79
C LEU A 91 -21.34 24.78 -34.07
N VAL A 92 -22.49 25.19 -33.53
CA VAL A 92 -23.44 24.27 -32.89
C VAL A 92 -24.52 23.87 -33.91
N GLN A 93 -24.79 22.57 -34.01
CA GLN A 93 -25.80 21.98 -34.88
C GLN A 93 -27.04 21.55 -34.08
N ALA A 94 -28.17 21.37 -34.77
CA ALA A 94 -29.47 21.09 -34.15
C ALA A 94 -29.53 19.76 -33.39
N ASP A 95 -28.66 18.81 -33.73
CA ASP A 95 -28.52 17.51 -33.08
C ASP A 95 -27.56 17.53 -31.89
N LEU A 96 -27.19 18.72 -31.40
CA LEU A 96 -26.25 18.96 -30.28
C LEU A 96 -24.79 18.58 -30.59
N THR A 97 -24.47 18.52 -31.87
CA THR A 97 -23.09 18.37 -32.35
C THR A 97 -22.42 19.73 -32.44
N VAL A 98 -21.17 19.81 -31.95
CA VAL A 98 -20.34 21.02 -32.00
C VAL A 98 -19.16 20.75 -32.92
N VAL A 99 -19.11 21.49 -34.02
CA VAL A 99 -18.07 21.38 -35.04
C VAL A 99 -17.06 22.50 -34.87
N VAL A 100 -15.80 22.12 -34.76
CA VAL A 100 -14.66 23.01 -34.55
C VAL A 100 -13.80 22.99 -35.82
N PRO A 101 -13.81 24.07 -36.64
CA PRO A 101 -13.21 24.07 -37.96
C PRO A 101 -11.67 24.25 -37.95
N GLY A 102 -11.06 24.45 -36.80
CA GLY A 102 -9.63 24.68 -36.65
C GLY A 102 -9.18 24.61 -35.18
N PRO A 103 -7.88 24.75 -34.89
CA PRO A 103 -7.37 24.67 -33.53
C PRO A 103 -8.00 25.78 -32.68
N LEU A 104 -8.66 25.43 -31.59
CA LEU A 104 -9.23 26.40 -30.66
C LEU A 104 -8.12 27.12 -29.88
N GLN A 105 -8.39 28.34 -29.44
CA GLN A 105 -7.66 28.94 -28.33
C GLN A 105 -7.73 28.00 -27.12
N ARG A 106 -6.62 27.90 -26.38
CA ARG A 106 -6.47 26.91 -25.30
C ARG A 106 -7.60 26.98 -24.28
N GLU A 107 -7.89 28.16 -23.76
CA GLU A 107 -8.95 28.37 -22.76
C GLU A 107 -10.32 27.91 -23.28
N LEU A 108 -10.63 28.21 -24.54
CA LEU A 108 -11.87 27.77 -25.19
C LEU A 108 -11.92 26.25 -25.39
N ALA A 109 -10.78 25.62 -25.70
CA ALA A 109 -10.69 24.17 -25.82
C ALA A 109 -10.94 23.47 -24.48
N ASP A 110 -10.36 24.00 -23.40
CA ASP A 110 -10.51 23.48 -22.04
C ASP A 110 -11.97 23.62 -21.55
N ASP A 111 -12.59 24.79 -21.77
CA ASP A 111 -14.00 25.01 -21.47
C ASP A 111 -14.92 24.11 -22.32
N LEU A 112 -14.65 23.96 -23.62
CA LEU A 112 -15.45 23.10 -24.50
C LEU A 112 -15.36 21.63 -24.08
N THR A 113 -14.17 21.16 -23.69
CA THR A 113 -13.94 19.78 -23.21
C THR A 113 -14.64 19.51 -21.88
N THR A 114 -14.88 20.56 -21.08
CA THR A 114 -15.66 20.45 -19.84
C THR A 114 -17.15 20.22 -20.11
N VAL A 115 -17.69 20.81 -21.19
CA VAL A 115 -19.13 20.80 -21.49
C VAL A 115 -19.55 19.80 -22.56
N ALA A 116 -18.59 19.25 -23.32
CA ALA A 116 -18.84 18.37 -24.46
C ALA A 116 -17.74 17.30 -24.58
N THR A 117 -18.11 16.15 -25.14
CA THR A 117 -17.18 15.02 -25.35
C THR A 117 -16.72 14.95 -26.79
N VAL A 118 -15.43 14.67 -27.04
CA VAL A 118 -14.91 14.48 -28.41
C VAL A 118 -15.50 13.20 -29.00
N GLU A 119 -16.17 13.32 -30.15
CA GLU A 119 -16.69 12.20 -30.92
C GLU A 119 -15.74 11.82 -32.06
N SER A 120 -15.14 12.82 -32.72
CA SER A 120 -14.18 12.59 -33.80
C SER A 120 -13.06 13.63 -33.80
N ALA A 121 -11.83 13.15 -33.98
CA ALA A 121 -10.60 13.95 -34.07
C ALA A 121 -10.08 13.96 -35.52
N GLY A 122 -10.91 14.44 -36.44
CA GLY A 122 -10.57 14.58 -37.87
C GLY A 122 -10.02 15.98 -38.22
N THR A 123 -10.13 16.33 -39.50
CA THR A 123 -9.75 17.67 -40.02
C THR A 123 -10.51 18.80 -39.32
N ALA A 124 -11.74 18.53 -38.92
CA ALA A 124 -12.48 19.34 -37.94
C ALA A 124 -12.72 18.46 -36.71
N MET A 125 -12.53 19.03 -35.52
CA MET A 125 -12.89 18.32 -34.29
C MET A 125 -14.40 18.38 -34.11
N VAL A 126 -15.00 17.24 -33.83
CA VAL A 126 -16.44 17.12 -33.59
C VAL A 126 -16.63 16.71 -32.14
N TYR A 127 -17.40 17.52 -31.42
CA TYR A 127 -17.80 17.28 -30.05
C TYR A 127 -19.29 17.02 -29.99
N ARG A 128 -19.72 16.24 -29.01
CA ARG A 128 -21.12 15.97 -28.71
C ARG A 128 -21.47 16.55 -27.35
N VAL A 129 -22.53 17.36 -27.30
CA VAL A 129 -23.13 17.77 -26.03
C VAL A 129 -24.19 16.75 -25.63
N SER A 130 -24.15 16.33 -24.37
CA SER A 130 -25.08 15.36 -23.80
C SER A 130 -25.52 15.79 -22.41
N GLU A 131 -26.58 15.17 -21.89
CA GLU A 131 -26.97 15.36 -20.49
C GLU A 131 -25.82 15.07 -19.52
N GLN A 132 -25.01 14.04 -19.81
CA GLN A 132 -23.87 13.66 -18.96
C GLN A 132 -22.77 14.73 -18.97
N SER A 133 -22.44 15.29 -20.14
CA SER A 133 -21.41 16.32 -20.24
C SER A 133 -21.86 17.64 -19.59
N ILE A 134 -23.13 18.01 -19.72
CA ILE A 134 -23.69 19.17 -19.01
C ILE A 134 -23.72 18.94 -17.50
N ARG A 135 -24.15 17.77 -17.04
CA ARG A 135 -24.10 17.42 -15.60
C ARG A 135 -22.68 17.53 -15.07
N HIS A 136 -21.71 16.96 -15.79
CA HIS A 136 -20.31 17.04 -15.42
C HIS A 136 -19.85 18.50 -15.27
N ALA A 137 -20.17 19.37 -16.22
CA ALA A 137 -19.82 20.78 -16.12
C ALA A 137 -20.40 21.44 -14.84
N LEU A 138 -21.65 21.12 -14.48
CA LEU A 138 -22.26 21.60 -13.23
C LEU A 138 -21.56 21.03 -11.99
N ASP A 139 -21.15 19.76 -12.00
CA ASP A 139 -20.42 19.13 -10.90
C ASP A 139 -19.05 19.79 -10.64
N VAL A 140 -18.38 20.27 -11.69
CA VAL A 140 -17.10 20.99 -11.59
C VAL A 140 -17.32 22.50 -11.32
N GLY A 141 -18.56 22.91 -11.06
CA GLY A 141 -18.92 24.25 -10.57
C GLY A 141 -19.28 25.28 -11.65
N LYS A 142 -19.48 24.88 -12.91
CA LYS A 142 -20.04 25.78 -13.93
C LYS A 142 -21.52 26.02 -13.64
N SER A 143 -22.00 27.25 -13.83
CA SER A 143 -23.42 27.59 -13.61
C SER A 143 -24.25 27.43 -14.89
N ARG A 144 -25.58 27.35 -14.73
CA ARG A 144 -26.53 27.39 -15.85
C ARG A 144 -26.31 28.59 -16.76
N ASP A 145 -26.18 29.77 -16.17
CA ASP A 145 -26.05 31.03 -16.91
C ASP A 145 -24.71 31.10 -17.63
N TRP A 146 -23.64 30.62 -16.99
CA TRP A 146 -22.34 30.49 -17.65
C TRP A 146 -22.41 29.56 -18.87
N LEU A 147 -23.11 28.42 -18.77
CA LEU A 147 -23.28 27.49 -19.89
C LEU A 147 -24.04 28.14 -21.05
N GLN A 148 -25.13 28.86 -20.75
CA GLN A 148 -25.91 29.57 -21.77
C GLN A 148 -25.08 30.67 -22.45
N GLU A 149 -24.38 31.50 -21.68
CA GLU A 149 -23.49 32.54 -22.19
C GLU A 149 -22.33 31.97 -22.99
N PHE A 150 -21.75 30.85 -22.55
CA PHE A 150 -20.65 30.17 -23.24
C PHE A 150 -21.04 29.81 -24.68
N PHE A 151 -22.17 29.11 -24.86
CA PHE A 151 -22.63 28.74 -26.19
C PHE A 151 -23.11 29.95 -27.00
N ALA A 152 -23.76 30.93 -26.36
CA ALA A 152 -24.24 32.14 -27.04
C ALA A 152 -23.08 33.01 -27.58
N ASN A 153 -22.00 33.15 -26.83
CA ASN A 153 -20.87 34.02 -27.18
C ASN A 153 -19.86 33.34 -28.10
N ARG A 154 -19.68 32.01 -28.00
CA ARG A 154 -18.64 31.27 -28.74
C ARG A 154 -19.17 30.56 -29.98
N SER A 155 -20.47 30.36 -30.11
CA SER A 155 -21.06 29.77 -31.32
C SER A 155 -21.20 30.81 -32.43
N LYS A 156 -20.75 30.47 -33.65
CA LYS A 156 -21.03 31.28 -34.86
C LYS A 156 -22.42 31.02 -35.44
N THR A 157 -23.01 29.88 -35.14
CA THR A 157 -24.40 29.57 -35.50
C THR A 157 -25.33 29.91 -34.34
N PRO A 158 -26.59 30.26 -34.60
CA PRO A 158 -27.58 30.39 -33.54
C PRO A 158 -27.64 29.12 -32.68
N VAL A 159 -27.67 29.30 -31.36
CA VAL A 159 -27.76 28.19 -30.42
C VAL A 159 -29.11 27.47 -30.60
N PRO A 160 -29.12 26.16 -30.87
CA PRO A 160 -30.38 25.43 -31.02
C PRO A 160 -31.20 25.45 -29.73
N GLN A 161 -32.51 25.62 -29.86
CA GLN A 161 -33.43 25.63 -28.71
C GLN A 161 -33.33 24.35 -27.86
N GLY A 162 -33.04 23.20 -28.50
CA GLY A 162 -32.84 21.93 -27.79
C GLY A 162 -31.65 21.94 -26.83
N LEU A 163 -30.58 22.68 -27.13
CA LEU A 163 -29.44 22.83 -26.23
C LEU A 163 -29.80 23.67 -25.01
N THR A 164 -30.51 24.79 -25.22
CA THR A 164 -31.01 25.63 -24.12
C THR A 164 -31.89 24.84 -23.17
N TYR A 165 -32.86 24.07 -23.70
CA TYR A 165 -33.72 23.21 -22.90
C TYR A 165 -32.94 22.14 -22.13
N LEU A 166 -31.96 21.50 -22.76
CA LEU A 166 -31.12 20.51 -22.09
C LEU A 166 -30.36 21.12 -20.91
N ILE A 167 -29.76 22.31 -21.10
CA ILE A 167 -29.04 23.02 -20.04
C ILE A 167 -29.99 23.35 -18.88
N ASP A 168 -31.16 23.93 -19.17
CA ASP A 168 -32.14 24.30 -18.15
C ASP A 168 -32.66 23.09 -17.37
N ASP A 169 -32.96 21.99 -18.06
CA ASP A 169 -33.50 20.79 -17.43
C ASP A 169 -32.45 20.10 -16.53
N VAL A 170 -31.21 19.96 -17.01
CA VAL A 170 -30.14 19.35 -16.23
C VAL A 170 -29.77 20.24 -15.04
N ALA A 171 -29.69 21.56 -15.23
CA ALA A 171 -29.43 22.51 -14.14
C ALA A 171 -30.53 22.48 -13.07
N ARG A 172 -31.80 22.34 -13.46
CA ARG A 172 -32.92 22.19 -12.52
C ARG A 172 -32.85 20.89 -11.72
N ARG A 173 -32.40 19.79 -12.34
CA ARG A 173 -32.25 18.47 -11.69
C ARG A 173 -30.98 18.38 -10.85
N HIS A 174 -29.95 19.16 -11.19
CA HIS A 174 -28.68 19.20 -10.47
C HIS A 174 -28.83 19.84 -9.09
N GLY A 175 -28.15 19.28 -8.09
CA GLY A 175 -28.13 19.85 -6.74
C GLY A 175 -29.45 19.79 -5.95
N GLN A 176 -30.47 19.07 -6.45
CA GLN A 176 -31.73 18.84 -5.70
C GLN A 176 -31.49 18.02 -4.44
N LEU A 177 -30.59 17.03 -4.52
CA LEU A 177 -30.12 16.26 -3.38
C LEU A 177 -28.80 16.85 -2.90
N ARG A 178 -28.77 17.27 -1.63
CA ARG A 178 -27.57 17.81 -0.98
C ARG A 178 -27.06 16.82 0.04
N ILE A 179 -25.81 16.42 -0.12
CA ILE A 179 -25.13 15.52 0.80
C ILE A 179 -24.15 16.37 1.61
N GLY A 180 -24.08 16.12 2.91
CA GLY A 180 -23.15 16.79 3.81
C GLY A 180 -22.63 15.85 4.87
N MET A 181 -21.48 16.19 5.44
CA MET A 181 -20.93 15.46 6.58
C MET A 181 -21.74 15.76 7.83
N ALA A 182 -22.17 14.70 8.53
CA ALA A 182 -22.79 14.77 9.85
C ALA A 182 -22.37 13.53 10.64
N ALA A 183 -21.66 13.73 11.76
CA ALA A 183 -21.24 12.63 12.63
C ALA A 183 -22.32 12.29 13.67
N SER A 184 -23.21 13.23 13.96
CA SER A 184 -24.36 13.03 14.84
C SER A 184 -25.55 13.88 14.38
N PHE A 185 -26.74 13.50 14.86
CA PHE A 185 -27.97 14.27 14.68
C PHE A 185 -28.67 14.46 16.03
N VAL A 186 -29.47 15.52 16.12
CA VAL A 186 -30.32 15.84 17.27
C VAL A 186 -31.75 15.90 16.74
N ARG A 187 -32.60 15.00 17.24
CA ARG A 187 -34.03 14.97 16.96
C ARG A 187 -34.78 15.49 18.19
N CYS A 188 -35.74 16.38 17.97
CA CYS A 188 -36.59 16.92 19.02
C CYS A 188 -38.03 17.02 18.53
N GLU A 189 -39.00 16.60 19.33
CA GLU A 189 -40.43 16.72 18.97
C GLU A 189 -40.94 18.16 19.07
N ASP A 190 -40.29 18.99 19.90
CA ASP A 190 -40.59 20.42 20.05
C ASP A 190 -39.62 21.28 19.22
N PRO A 191 -40.08 21.92 18.13
CA PRO A 191 -39.25 22.78 17.30
C PRO A 191 -38.66 23.98 18.06
N THR A 192 -39.35 24.46 19.10
CA THR A 192 -38.89 25.63 19.88
C THR A 192 -37.71 25.26 20.76
N LEU A 193 -37.74 24.08 21.38
CA LEU A 193 -36.61 23.54 22.13
C LEU A 193 -35.40 23.29 21.21
N LEU A 194 -35.61 22.76 20.00
CA LEU A 194 -34.50 22.57 19.06
C LEU A 194 -33.89 23.92 18.64
N ALA A 195 -34.70 24.93 18.38
CA ALA A 195 -34.22 26.27 18.05
C ALA A 195 -33.41 26.88 19.20
N GLN A 196 -33.83 26.66 20.46
CA GLN A 196 -33.07 27.08 21.65
C GLN A 196 -31.72 26.36 21.74
N VAL A 197 -31.69 25.05 21.51
CA VAL A 197 -30.45 24.25 21.51
C VAL A 197 -29.47 24.72 20.43
N VAL A 198 -29.96 24.99 19.21
CA VAL A 198 -29.14 25.46 18.09
C VAL A 198 -28.59 26.87 18.34
N ALA A 199 -29.31 27.71 19.09
CA ALA A 199 -28.92 29.09 19.41
C ALA A 199 -28.13 29.23 20.73
N ALA A 200 -27.91 28.13 21.47
CA ALA A 200 -27.23 28.16 22.76
C ALA A 200 -25.72 28.44 22.57
N PRO A 201 -25.15 29.48 23.21
CA PRO A 201 -23.72 29.79 23.11
C PRO A 201 -22.81 28.63 23.52
N GLU A 202 -23.26 27.81 24.47
CA GLU A 202 -22.54 26.61 24.93
C GLU A 202 -22.43 25.55 23.83
N ALA A 203 -23.30 25.59 22.81
CA ALA A 203 -23.35 24.65 21.69
C ALA A 203 -22.65 25.16 20.41
N ASP A 204 -22.07 26.36 20.43
CA ASP A 204 -21.36 26.95 19.27
C ASP A 204 -20.23 26.02 18.77
N GLY A 205 -19.52 25.37 19.69
CA GLY A 205 -18.45 24.41 19.38
C GLY A 205 -18.94 23.14 18.67
N LEU A 206 -20.24 22.81 18.77
CA LEU A 206 -20.83 21.65 18.11
C LEU A 206 -21.22 21.94 16.65
N ALA A 207 -21.20 23.20 16.20
CA ALA A 207 -21.62 23.61 14.85
C ALA A 207 -22.98 22.99 14.43
N LEU A 208 -23.97 23.05 15.32
CA LEU A 208 -25.31 22.51 15.06
C LEU A 208 -25.98 23.27 13.91
N ARG A 209 -26.47 22.52 12.93
CA ARG A 209 -27.23 23.05 11.79
C ARG A 209 -28.59 22.38 11.70
N ALA A 210 -29.67 23.15 11.80
CA ALA A 210 -31.02 22.65 11.57
C ALA A 210 -31.20 22.23 10.09
N LEU A 211 -31.63 20.99 9.85
CA LEU A 211 -32.05 20.49 8.54
C LEU A 211 -33.57 20.52 8.38
N ALA A 212 -34.30 20.41 9.48
CA ALA A 212 -35.75 20.51 9.57
C ALA A 212 -36.13 21.15 10.93
N PRO A 213 -37.39 21.58 11.12
CA PRO A 213 -37.83 22.15 12.39
C PRO A 213 -37.59 21.25 13.62
N THR A 214 -37.52 19.93 13.41
CA THR A 214 -37.36 18.91 14.46
C THR A 214 -36.05 18.13 14.36
N VAL A 215 -35.17 18.46 13.42
CA VAL A 215 -33.90 17.74 13.19
C VAL A 215 -32.76 18.72 12.92
N ALA A 216 -31.69 18.60 13.72
CA ALA A 216 -30.41 19.25 13.49
C ALA A 216 -29.29 18.21 13.32
N VAL A 217 -28.22 18.59 12.63
CA VAL A 217 -27.02 17.77 12.46
C VAL A 217 -25.79 18.50 12.97
N SER A 218 -24.80 17.74 13.41
CA SER A 218 -23.51 18.23 13.85
C SER A 218 -22.37 17.39 13.25
N PRO A 219 -21.22 18.00 12.89
CA PRO A 219 -20.01 17.26 12.55
C PRO A 219 -19.32 16.63 13.78
N ALA A 220 -19.73 16.98 15.00
CA ALA A 220 -19.15 16.45 16.25
C ALA A 220 -19.68 15.03 16.55
N PRO A 221 -18.86 14.16 17.20
CA PRO A 221 -19.27 12.82 17.58
C PRO A 221 -20.38 12.84 18.65
N ILE A 222 -21.23 11.80 18.66
CA ILE A 222 -22.38 11.70 19.58
C ILE A 222 -22.01 11.89 21.06
N SER A 223 -20.83 11.43 21.49
CA SER A 223 -20.37 11.56 22.86
C SER A 223 -20.14 13.01 23.28
N GLU A 224 -19.60 13.83 22.37
CA GLU A 224 -19.33 15.24 22.63
C GLU A 224 -20.62 16.04 22.68
N VAL A 225 -21.53 15.81 21.73
CA VAL A 225 -22.87 16.42 21.73
C VAL A 225 -23.62 16.12 23.03
N LEU A 226 -23.59 14.87 23.51
CA LEU A 226 -24.24 14.49 24.76
C LEU A 226 -23.64 15.20 25.99
N VAL A 227 -22.32 15.35 26.05
CA VAL A 227 -21.64 16.00 27.18
C VAL A 227 -21.92 17.50 27.18
N THR A 228 -21.74 18.15 26.03
CA THR A 228 -21.92 19.60 25.88
C THR A 228 -23.37 20.02 26.14
N LEU A 229 -24.35 19.33 25.55
CA LEU A 229 -25.77 19.65 25.77
C LEU A 229 -26.21 19.40 27.22
N ARG A 230 -25.69 18.37 27.90
CA ARG A 230 -25.92 18.19 29.35
C ARG A 230 -25.28 19.31 30.17
N GLY A 231 -24.07 19.73 29.80
CA GLY A 231 -23.38 20.85 30.44
C GLY A 231 -24.16 22.17 30.31
N ALA A 232 -24.86 22.35 29.19
CA ALA A 232 -25.74 23.49 28.92
C ALA A 232 -27.14 23.38 29.57
N GLY A 233 -27.40 22.34 30.37
CA GLY A 233 -28.67 22.17 31.09
C GLY A 233 -29.78 21.49 30.29
N PHE A 234 -29.51 21.02 29.07
CA PHE A 234 -30.44 20.20 28.30
C PHE A 234 -30.38 18.73 28.75
N ALA A 235 -31.44 17.98 28.46
CA ALA A 235 -31.56 16.55 28.80
C ALA A 235 -31.54 15.64 27.55
N PRO A 236 -30.40 15.54 26.82
CA PRO A 236 -30.33 14.73 25.61
C PRO A 236 -30.27 13.23 25.94
N ALA A 237 -30.96 12.44 25.13
CA ALA A 237 -30.89 10.99 25.12
C ALA A 237 -30.21 10.51 23.83
N ALA A 238 -29.45 9.42 23.90
CA ALA A 238 -28.82 8.85 22.71
C ALA A 238 -29.77 7.86 22.05
N GLU A 239 -29.81 7.85 20.72
CA GLU A 239 -30.57 6.88 19.93
C GLU A 239 -29.61 5.91 19.22
N ASP A 240 -30.01 4.65 19.07
CA ASP A 240 -29.32 3.70 18.19
C ASP A 240 -29.80 3.82 16.73
N SER A 241 -29.29 2.97 15.84
CA SER A 241 -29.67 2.96 14.42
C SER A 241 -31.15 2.62 14.17
N THR A 242 -31.87 2.11 15.17
CA THR A 242 -33.30 1.80 15.10
C THR A 242 -34.16 2.93 15.65
N GLY A 243 -33.55 3.97 16.24
CA GLY A 243 -34.24 5.06 16.93
C GLY A 243 -34.60 4.73 18.38
N ALA A 244 -34.12 3.61 18.92
CA ALA A 244 -34.34 3.25 20.32
C ALA A 244 -33.37 4.03 21.23
N VAL A 245 -33.89 4.54 22.34
CA VAL A 245 -33.07 5.28 23.31
C VAL A 245 -32.12 4.30 24.02
N VAL A 246 -30.82 4.60 23.97
CA VAL A 246 -29.75 3.81 24.56
C VAL A 246 -28.99 4.57 25.65
N ASP A 247 -28.57 3.85 26.69
CA ASP A 247 -27.70 4.40 27.73
C ASP A 247 -26.23 4.29 27.28
N VAL A 248 -25.63 5.43 26.92
CA VAL A 248 -24.23 5.54 26.47
C VAL A 248 -23.27 5.74 27.65
N ARG A 249 -23.74 5.67 28.91
CA ARG A 249 -22.85 5.74 30.07
C ARG A 249 -21.82 4.62 30.02
N THR A 250 -20.55 4.99 30.19
CA THR A 250 -19.45 4.04 30.34
C THR A 250 -19.68 3.25 31.62
N ARG A 251 -20.25 2.04 31.53
CA ARG A 251 -20.29 1.13 32.68
C ARG A 251 -18.85 0.82 33.05
N GLY A 252 -18.45 1.17 34.27
CA GLY A 252 -17.13 0.85 34.79
C GLY A 252 -16.85 -0.63 34.61
N ALA A 253 -15.81 -0.96 33.84
CA ALA A 253 -15.36 -2.34 33.71
C ALA A 253 -14.80 -2.80 35.06
N ARG A 254 -15.35 -3.88 35.62
CA ARG A 254 -14.77 -4.51 36.81
C ARG A 254 -13.48 -5.20 36.40
N VAL A 255 -12.34 -4.59 36.69
CA VAL A 255 -11.03 -5.23 36.52
C VAL A 255 -10.88 -6.30 37.61
N PRO A 256 -10.63 -7.58 37.28
CA PRO A 256 -10.34 -8.60 38.26
C PRO A 256 -9.12 -8.20 39.10
N THR A 257 -9.23 -8.27 40.43
CA THR A 257 -8.10 -7.94 41.32
C THR A 257 -6.96 -8.93 41.08
N PRO A 258 -5.71 -8.48 40.83
CA PRO A 258 -4.58 -9.38 40.63
C PRO A 258 -4.37 -10.26 41.87
N GLN A 259 -4.29 -11.58 41.69
CA GLN A 259 -3.96 -12.50 42.80
C GLN A 259 -2.57 -12.16 43.35
N ARG A 260 -2.49 -11.82 44.64
CA ARG A 260 -1.21 -11.62 45.34
C ARG A 260 -0.36 -12.91 45.23
N ARG A 261 0.79 -12.82 44.56
CA ARG A 261 1.76 -13.92 44.51
C ARG A 261 2.26 -14.24 45.93
N ARG A 262 2.19 -15.51 46.35
CA ARG A 262 2.81 -15.99 47.60
C ARG A 262 4.34 -15.86 47.50
N PRO A 263 5.03 -15.41 48.56
CA PRO A 263 6.49 -15.34 48.55
C PRO A 263 7.11 -16.74 48.49
N TYR A 264 8.22 -16.85 47.76
CA TYR A 264 8.98 -18.07 47.53
C TYR A 264 9.60 -18.61 48.83
N ARG A 265 9.40 -19.91 49.11
CA ARG A 265 10.01 -20.61 50.25
C ARG A 265 11.14 -21.50 49.74
N PRO A 266 12.41 -21.26 50.12
CA PRO A 266 13.52 -22.10 49.67
C PRO A 266 13.43 -23.50 50.31
N PRO A 267 13.88 -24.55 49.61
CA PRO A 267 13.92 -25.90 50.16
C PRO A 267 14.93 -25.99 51.33
N PRO A 268 14.70 -26.87 52.30
CA PRO A 268 15.59 -27.04 53.44
C PRO A 268 16.97 -27.56 53.00
N ARG A 269 18.02 -27.13 53.72
CA ARG A 269 19.40 -27.54 53.43
C ARG A 269 19.57 -29.05 53.65
N PRO A 270 20.27 -29.78 52.76
CA PRO A 270 20.53 -31.20 52.93
C PRO A 270 21.31 -31.47 54.23
N ASN A 271 21.00 -32.59 54.90
CA ASN A 271 21.74 -33.01 56.08
C ASN A 271 23.15 -33.50 55.71
N SER A 272 24.03 -33.65 56.71
CA SER A 272 25.43 -34.03 56.51
C SER A 272 25.61 -35.43 55.92
N GLU A 273 24.67 -36.36 56.14
CA GLU A 273 24.66 -37.68 55.51
C GLU A 273 24.41 -37.61 54.02
N ALA A 274 23.40 -36.84 53.58
CA ALA A 274 23.13 -36.63 52.17
C ALA A 274 24.33 -35.98 51.46
N LEU A 275 25.01 -35.05 52.12
CA LEU A 275 26.21 -34.43 51.58
C LEU A 275 27.36 -35.44 51.42
N LYS A 276 27.59 -36.30 52.43
CA LYS A 276 28.62 -37.35 52.38
C LYS A 276 28.34 -38.37 51.28
N ALA A 277 27.07 -38.77 51.10
CA ALA A 277 26.67 -39.69 50.04
C ALA A 277 26.98 -39.11 48.64
N VAL A 278 26.67 -37.83 48.42
CA VAL A 278 26.97 -37.16 47.14
C VAL A 278 28.47 -37.03 46.92
N VAL A 279 29.26 -36.71 47.95
CA VAL A 279 30.72 -36.62 47.84
C VAL A 279 31.36 -37.98 47.57
N ALA A 280 30.85 -39.06 48.15
CA ALA A 280 31.31 -40.42 47.87
C ALA A 280 31.10 -40.77 46.39
N VAL A 281 29.90 -40.53 45.86
CA VAL A 281 29.57 -40.74 44.43
C VAL A 281 30.47 -39.90 43.53
N LEU A 282 30.72 -38.64 43.86
CA LEU A 282 31.60 -37.77 43.07
C LEU A 282 33.07 -38.23 43.09
N ARG A 283 33.55 -38.78 44.21
CA ARG A 283 34.91 -39.36 44.31
C ARG A 283 35.05 -40.66 43.53
N GLU A 284 33.99 -41.46 43.49
CA GLU A 284 33.93 -42.69 42.72
C GLU A 284 33.88 -42.42 41.20
N VAL A 285 33.14 -41.39 40.79
CA VAL A 285 33.06 -40.93 39.39
C VAL A 285 34.36 -40.26 38.90
N THR A 286 35.18 -39.70 39.80
CA THR A 286 36.46 -39.05 39.44
C THR A 286 37.67 -39.99 39.48
N ALA A 287 37.55 -41.18 40.07
CA ALA A 287 38.63 -42.17 40.16
C ALA A 287 38.67 -43.19 39.01
N ALA A 288 37.69 -43.20 38.10
CA ALA A 288 37.69 -44.06 36.91
C ALA A 288 38.33 -43.31 35.71
N PRO A 289 39.42 -43.82 35.09
CA PRO A 289 40.04 -43.13 33.95
C PRO A 289 39.09 -43.14 32.75
N PHE A 290 38.88 -41.99 32.12
CA PHE A 290 38.22 -41.87 30.82
C PHE A 290 39.10 -42.51 29.74
N ALA A 291 39.02 -43.83 29.60
CA ALA A 291 39.69 -44.56 28.53
C ALA A 291 38.82 -44.53 27.26
N ASN A 292 39.23 -43.73 26.29
CA ASN A 292 38.80 -43.82 24.89
C ASN A 292 39.27 -45.15 24.28
N VAL A 293 38.66 -46.26 24.67
CA VAL A 293 38.83 -47.55 24.01
C VAL A 293 37.82 -47.60 22.87
N ARG A 294 38.27 -47.49 21.62
CA ARG A 294 37.45 -47.87 20.46
C ARG A 294 37.21 -49.38 20.55
N VAL A 295 36.02 -49.78 21.00
CA VAL A 295 35.60 -51.18 20.96
C VAL A 295 35.33 -51.56 19.51
N ASP A 296 35.81 -52.72 19.09
CA ASP A 296 35.54 -53.27 17.76
C ASP A 296 34.01 -53.36 17.54
N PRO A 297 33.46 -52.80 16.44
CA PRO A 297 32.03 -52.84 16.14
C PRO A 297 31.42 -54.25 16.15
N ALA A 298 32.17 -55.28 15.77
CA ALA A 298 31.70 -56.67 15.79
C ALA A 298 31.52 -57.18 17.22
N VAL A 299 32.45 -56.85 18.11
CA VAL A 299 32.39 -57.21 19.53
C VAL A 299 31.25 -56.47 20.23
N THR A 300 31.09 -55.18 19.93
CA THR A 300 29.97 -54.36 20.46
C THR A 300 28.62 -54.95 20.07
N MET A 301 28.43 -55.33 18.81
CA MET A 301 27.19 -55.96 18.37
C MET A 301 26.93 -57.30 19.07
N SER A 302 27.96 -58.13 19.25
CA SER A 302 27.83 -59.42 19.94
C SER A 302 27.42 -59.27 21.41
N LEU A 303 27.98 -58.27 22.12
CA LEU A 303 27.65 -57.96 23.50
C LEU A 303 26.21 -57.44 23.63
N LEU A 304 25.80 -56.54 22.74
CA LEU A 304 24.44 -56.00 22.73
C LEU A 304 23.41 -57.09 22.41
N GLN A 305 23.69 -57.99 21.46
CA GLN A 305 22.81 -59.11 21.11
C GLN A 305 22.70 -60.11 22.27
N ARG A 306 23.81 -60.44 22.92
CA ARG A 306 23.81 -61.32 24.09
C ARG A 306 23.02 -60.71 25.24
N ALA A 307 23.24 -59.43 25.54
CA ALA A 307 22.51 -58.74 26.59
C ALA A 307 21.00 -58.60 26.30
N ALA A 308 20.62 -58.42 25.04
CA ALA A 308 19.20 -58.42 24.65
C ALA A 308 18.55 -59.80 24.84
N LYS A 309 19.30 -60.88 24.57
CA LYS A 309 18.84 -62.25 24.80
C LYS A 309 18.73 -62.59 26.29
N ASP A 310 19.74 -62.20 27.06
CA ASP A 310 19.86 -62.49 28.49
C ASP A 310 19.09 -61.45 29.36
N GLN A 311 18.44 -60.47 28.73
CA GLN A 311 17.79 -59.32 29.36
C GLN A 311 18.68 -58.59 30.39
N ALA A 312 19.99 -58.59 30.14
CA ALA A 312 20.98 -58.02 31.03
C ALA A 312 21.06 -56.49 30.84
N THR A 313 21.14 -55.76 31.96
CA THR A 313 21.28 -54.31 31.92
C THR A 313 22.73 -53.91 31.60
N LEU A 314 22.90 -52.95 30.71
CA LEU A 314 24.20 -52.46 30.25
C LEU A 314 24.39 -50.99 30.56
N VAL A 315 25.63 -50.57 30.78
CA VAL A 315 26.03 -49.17 30.74
C VAL A 315 26.69 -48.90 29.39
N ILE A 316 26.09 -48.01 28.61
CA ILE A 316 26.62 -47.56 27.32
C ILE A 316 27.11 -46.12 27.42
N SER A 317 28.21 -45.82 26.74
CA SER A 317 28.58 -44.44 26.42
C SER A 317 28.07 -44.11 25.02
N TYR A 318 27.23 -43.08 24.91
CA TYR A 318 26.53 -42.70 23.68
C TYR A 318 26.77 -41.25 23.32
N LEU A 319 27.16 -41.00 22.07
CA LEU A 319 27.31 -39.67 21.49
C LEU A 319 25.98 -39.21 20.87
N ASP A 320 25.41 -38.12 21.37
CA ASP A 320 24.18 -37.54 20.80
C ASP A 320 24.42 -36.74 19.51
N ALA A 321 23.34 -36.33 18.83
CA ALA A 321 23.39 -35.60 17.55
C ALA A 321 24.25 -34.32 17.59
N ALA A 322 24.42 -33.71 18.76
CA ALA A 322 25.25 -32.53 18.96
C ALA A 322 26.73 -32.87 19.27
N GLY A 323 27.09 -34.15 19.34
CA GLY A 323 28.45 -34.63 19.62
C GLY A 323 28.78 -34.70 21.11
N VAL A 324 27.80 -34.63 22.01
CA VAL A 324 28.01 -34.74 23.46
C VAL A 324 27.95 -36.21 23.88
N ALA A 325 29.02 -36.69 24.53
CA ALA A 325 29.08 -38.03 25.08
C ALA A 325 28.32 -38.10 26.42
N THR A 326 27.37 -39.02 26.52
CA THR A 326 26.60 -39.28 27.74
C THR A 326 26.65 -40.76 28.09
N GLN A 327 26.74 -41.08 29.39
CA GLN A 327 26.56 -42.46 29.86
C GLN A 327 25.08 -42.74 30.11
N ARG A 328 24.62 -43.92 29.70
CA ARG A 328 23.24 -44.36 29.83
C ARG A 328 23.21 -45.78 30.36
N VAL A 329 22.35 -46.04 31.33
CA VAL A 329 22.03 -47.40 31.77
C VAL A 329 20.83 -47.85 30.96
N VAL A 330 21.00 -48.88 30.15
CA VAL A 330 20.01 -49.34 29.19
C VAL A 330 19.76 -50.83 29.33
N ALA A 331 18.50 -51.23 29.26
CA ALA A 331 18.08 -52.64 29.14
C ALA A 331 17.79 -52.93 27.66
N PRO A 332 18.68 -53.64 26.93
CA PRO A 332 18.49 -53.95 25.52
C PRO A 332 17.25 -54.81 25.29
N ILE A 333 16.43 -54.46 24.28
CA ILE A 333 15.23 -55.22 23.94
C ILE A 333 15.41 -55.91 22.59
N THR A 334 15.80 -55.15 21.57
CA THR A 334 16.02 -55.71 20.24
C THR A 334 17.04 -54.88 19.46
N LEU A 335 17.76 -55.55 18.58
CA LEU A 335 18.67 -54.92 17.64
C LEU A 335 18.13 -55.15 16.22
N ARG A 336 17.86 -54.06 15.49
CA ARG A 336 17.39 -54.11 14.10
C ARG A 336 18.05 -53.01 13.28
N GLY A 337 18.53 -53.34 12.09
CA GLY A 337 19.00 -52.34 11.12
C GLY A 337 20.10 -51.40 11.62
N GLY A 338 21.00 -51.85 12.50
CA GLY A 338 22.06 -51.02 13.07
C GLY A 338 21.60 -50.09 14.21
N GLN A 339 20.38 -50.27 14.72
CA GLN A 339 19.85 -49.58 15.90
C GLN A 339 19.58 -50.57 17.03
N LEU A 340 19.83 -50.12 18.25
CA LEU A 340 19.46 -50.78 19.49
C LEU A 340 18.22 -50.10 20.05
N VAL A 341 17.11 -50.83 20.17
CA VAL A 341 15.95 -50.39 20.94
C VAL A 341 16.16 -50.87 22.37
N ALA A 342 16.22 -49.93 23.31
CA ALA A 342 16.46 -50.25 24.72
C ALA A 342 15.65 -49.34 25.64
N PHE A 343 15.30 -49.84 26.82
CA PHE A 343 14.73 -49.02 27.88
C PHE A 343 15.84 -48.26 28.59
N ASP A 344 15.82 -46.92 28.55
CA ASP A 344 16.81 -46.07 29.22
C ASP A 344 16.33 -45.77 30.64
N SER A 345 16.96 -46.41 31.62
CA SER A 345 16.60 -46.28 33.04
C SER A 345 16.74 -44.86 33.56
N SER A 346 17.64 -44.04 33.00
CA SER A 346 17.83 -42.65 33.44
C SER A 346 16.69 -41.73 33.00
N SER A 347 16.01 -42.05 31.89
CA SER A 347 14.89 -41.26 31.36
C SER A 347 13.53 -41.94 31.50
N GLY A 348 13.51 -43.19 31.97
CA GLY A 348 12.29 -43.96 32.24
C GLY A 348 11.48 -44.29 30.98
N ARG A 349 12.10 -44.31 29.80
CA ARG A 349 11.41 -44.51 28.51
C ARG A 349 12.21 -45.36 27.53
N LEU A 350 11.50 -45.97 26.58
CA LEU A 350 12.08 -46.66 25.43
C LEU A 350 12.73 -45.66 24.49
N ARG A 351 13.94 -45.98 24.01
CA ARG A 351 14.69 -45.16 23.06
C ARG A 351 15.46 -46.04 22.07
N ASP A 352 15.66 -45.46 20.90
CA ASP A 352 16.50 -46.03 19.86
C ASP A 352 17.89 -45.40 19.90
N PHE A 353 18.91 -46.25 19.92
CA PHE A 353 20.31 -45.87 19.92
C PHE A 353 20.97 -46.37 18.65
N ALA A 354 21.54 -45.47 17.84
CA ALA A 354 22.30 -45.88 16.67
C ALA A 354 23.63 -46.51 17.12
N ILE A 355 23.89 -47.76 16.72
CA ILE A 355 25.00 -48.56 17.26
C ILE A 355 26.35 -47.90 16.95
N HIS A 356 26.51 -47.30 15.77
CA HIS A 356 27.75 -46.60 15.38
C HIS A 356 28.10 -45.37 16.25
N ARG A 357 27.19 -44.95 17.13
CA ARG A 357 27.38 -43.83 18.08
C ARG A 357 27.64 -44.29 19.51
N ILE A 358 27.62 -45.61 19.74
CA ILE A 358 27.96 -46.22 21.01
C ILE A 358 29.47 -46.39 21.04
N THR A 359 30.13 -45.72 21.98
CA THR A 359 31.60 -45.71 22.09
C THR A 359 32.13 -46.73 23.08
N SER A 360 31.31 -47.13 24.06
CA SER A 360 31.64 -48.23 24.97
C SER A 360 30.38 -48.93 25.46
N VAL A 361 30.51 -50.22 25.76
CA VAL A 361 29.46 -51.08 26.33
C VAL A 361 30.09 -51.89 27.46
N VAL A 362 29.51 -51.80 28.65
CA VAL A 362 29.94 -52.58 29.82
C VAL A 362 28.71 -53.18 30.49
N SER A 363 28.81 -54.40 31.00
CA SER A 363 27.75 -55.00 31.83
C SER A 363 27.54 -54.16 33.09
N ALA A 364 26.29 -53.87 33.45
CA ALA A 364 26.00 -53.14 34.69
C ALA A 364 26.30 -53.96 35.97
N HIS A 365 26.59 -55.26 35.84
CA HIS A 365 26.92 -56.15 36.96
C HIS A 365 28.43 -56.46 37.11
N ASP A 366 29.30 -55.99 36.20
CA ASP A 366 30.76 -56.13 36.29
C ASP A 366 31.44 -54.81 36.72
N ARG A 367 30.86 -54.11 37.70
CA ARG A 367 31.48 -52.93 38.33
C ARG A 367 31.40 -53.00 39.84
#